data_AF-A0A838SVK7-F1
#
_entry.id   AF-A0A838SVK7-F1
#
_cell.length_a   1.000
_cell.length_b   1.000
_cell.length_c   1.000
_cell.angle_alpha   90.00
_cell.angle_beta   90.00
_cell.angle_gamma   90.00
#
_symmetry.space_group_name_H-M   'P 1'
#
loop_
_entity.id
_entity.type
_entity.pdbx_description
1 polymer ?
#
loop_
_entity_poly.entity_id
_entity_poly.type
_entity_poly.pdbx_seq_one_letter_code
_entity_poly.pdbx_strand_id
1 'polypeptide(L)'
;DHLVGYARTDAAGDAGIVVVAPRLPGAVMGPDLDPPLGERYGDTRLELPSGTWDDVLAGHRGHAGGQLPVAQALASLPVALLVARSAT
;
A
#
# COMPACT_ATOMS: atom_id res chain seq x y z
N ASP A 1 -0.96 -13.16 4.04
CA ASP A 1 -1.69 -13.23 5.33
C ASP A 1 -1.36 -12.11 6.33
N HIS A 2 -0.30 -11.31 6.13
CA HIS A 2 0.11 -10.23 7.06
C HIS A 2 -0.21 -8.81 6.60
N LEU A 3 -1.16 -8.67 5.68
CA LEU A 3 -1.57 -7.39 5.13
C LEU A 3 -3.09 -7.25 5.23
N VAL A 4 -3.55 -6.05 5.55
CA VAL A 4 -4.93 -5.61 5.35
C VAL A 4 -4.91 -4.41 4.41
N GLY A 5 -5.77 -4.44 3.41
CA GLY A 5 -5.95 -3.32 2.51
C GLY A 5 -7.42 -3.17 2.14
N TYR A 6 -7.86 -1.93 1.96
CA TYR A 6 -9.21 -1.64 1.48
C TYR A 6 -9.23 -0.37 0.65
N ALA A 7 -10.16 -0.32 -0.31
CA ALA A 7 -10.46 0.86 -1.10
C ALA A 7 -11.61 1.64 -0.45
N ARG A 8 -11.52 2.98 -0.49
CA ARG A 8 -12.66 3.87 -0.27
C ARG A 8 -13.17 4.29 -1.63
N THR A 9 -14.41 3.90 -1.90
CA THR A 9 -15.11 4.20 -3.14
C THR A 9 -16.10 5.33 -2.95
N ASP A 10 -16.40 6.06 -4.02
CA ASP A 10 -17.52 6.98 -4.08
C ASP A 10 -18.85 6.24 -4.33
N ALA A 11 -19.91 7.00 -4.62
CA ALA A 11 -21.24 6.45 -4.91
C ALA A 11 -21.32 5.69 -6.26
N ALA A 12 -20.41 5.98 -7.20
CA ALA A 12 -20.31 5.27 -8.47
C ALA A 12 -19.50 3.97 -8.36
N GLY A 13 -18.78 3.78 -7.25
CA GLY A 13 -17.93 2.62 -6.99
C GLY A 13 -16.47 2.86 -7.37
N ASP A 14 -16.11 4.07 -7.79
CA ASP A 14 -14.73 4.41 -8.16
C ASP A 14 -13.89 4.65 -6.90
N ALA A 15 -12.75 3.97 -6.81
CA ALA A 15 -11.84 4.11 -5.69
C ALA A 15 -11.01 5.40 -5.83
N GLY A 16 -11.17 6.32 -4.87
CA GLY A 16 -10.31 7.50 -4.76
C GLY A 16 -9.14 7.32 -3.80
N ILE A 17 -9.25 6.35 -2.88
CA ILE A 17 -8.24 6.10 -1.83
C ILE A 17 -8.10 4.59 -1.61
N VAL A 18 -6.86 4.11 -1.47
CA VAL A 18 -6.53 2.76 -1.01
C VAL A 18 -5.67 2.87 0.24
N VAL A 19 -6.09 2.18 1.31
CA VAL A 19 -5.36 2.10 2.58
C VAL A 19 -4.70 0.74 2.67
N VAL A 20 -3.44 0.69 3.09
CA VAL A 20 -2.68 -0.54 3.25
C VAL A 20 -1.96 -0.52 4.60
N ALA A 21 -2.10 -1.59 5.39
CA ALA A 21 -1.41 -1.74 6.66
C ALA A 21 -1.07 -3.21 6.95
N PRO A 22 -0.05 -3.49 7.78
CA PRO A 22 0.20 -4.81 8.31
C PRO A 22 -0.97 -5.30 9.17
N ARG A 23 -1.27 -6.60 9.11
CA ARG A 23 -2.13 -7.28 10.09
C ARG A 23 -1.31 -8.34 10.84
N LEU A 24 -1.44 -8.38 12.15
CA LEU A 24 -0.71 -9.33 13.01
C LEU A 24 0.81 -9.35 12.68
N PRO A 25 1.51 -8.20 12.77
CA PRO A 25 2.83 -8.02 12.15
C PRO A 25 3.96 -8.78 12.83
N GLY A 26 3.77 -9.31 14.04
CA GLY A 26 4.84 -9.93 14.83
C GLY A 26 5.62 -11.02 14.07
N ALA A 27 4.96 -11.80 13.22
CA ALA A 27 5.62 -12.81 12.39
C ALA A 27 6.53 -12.20 11.28
N VAL A 28 6.23 -10.99 10.81
CA VAL A 28 6.98 -10.29 9.74
C VAL A 28 8.09 -9.41 10.32
N MET A 29 7.94 -8.93 11.55
CA MET A 29 8.93 -8.08 12.24
C MET A 29 10.21 -8.87 12.60
N GLY A 30 10.12 -10.20 12.69
CA GLY A 30 11.27 -11.05 13.01
C GLY A 30 11.73 -10.90 14.47
N PRO A 31 12.88 -11.52 14.82
CA PRO A 31 13.36 -11.56 16.22
C PRO A 31 13.75 -10.19 16.77
N ASP A 32 14.21 -9.29 15.91
CA ASP A 32 14.70 -7.96 16.30
C ASP A 32 13.57 -6.91 16.42
N LEU A 33 12.32 -7.31 16.13
CA LEU A 33 11.14 -6.45 16.19
C LEU A 33 11.24 -5.20 15.30
N ASP A 34 11.95 -5.31 14.17
CA ASP A 34 12.01 -4.25 13.18
C ASP A 34 10.64 -4.00 12.56
N PRO A 35 10.31 -2.74 12.19
CA PRO A 35 9.08 -2.47 11.44
C PRO A 35 8.97 -3.35 10.18
N PRO A 36 7.77 -3.87 9.86
CA PRO A 36 7.58 -4.72 8.70
C PRO A 36 7.57 -3.85 7.44
N LEU A 37 8.75 -3.64 6.86
CA LEU A 37 8.97 -2.77 5.71
C LEU A 37 9.58 -3.54 4.54
N GLY A 38 9.36 -3.03 3.33
CA GLY A 38 10.13 -3.39 2.16
C GLY A 38 10.20 -4.90 1.88
N GLU A 39 11.42 -5.40 1.71
CA GLU A 39 11.72 -6.77 1.30
C GLU A 39 11.14 -7.85 2.22
N ARG A 40 10.75 -7.52 3.46
CA ARG A 40 10.07 -8.44 4.38
C ARG A 40 8.75 -8.98 3.82
N TYR A 41 8.14 -8.30 2.85
CA TYR A 41 6.94 -8.75 2.16
C TYR A 41 7.21 -9.62 0.93
N GLY A 42 8.48 -9.85 0.56
CA GLY A 42 8.86 -10.71 -0.55
C GLY A 42 8.16 -10.34 -1.86
N ASP A 43 7.50 -11.32 -2.46
CA ASP A 43 6.77 -11.19 -3.72
C ASP A 43 5.32 -10.74 -3.56
N THR A 44 4.84 -10.45 -2.34
CA THR A 44 3.45 -10.01 -2.09
C THR A 44 3.10 -8.78 -2.95
N ARG A 45 1.95 -8.83 -3.61
CA ARG A 45 1.42 -7.76 -4.47
C ARG A 45 0.07 -7.26 -3.97
N LEU A 46 -0.17 -5.97 -4.14
CA LEU A 46 -1.49 -5.35 -4.10
C LEU A 46 -2.03 -5.25 -5.52
N GLU A 47 -3.33 -5.46 -5.66
CA GLU A 47 -4.03 -5.10 -6.88
C GLU A 47 -4.69 -3.72 -6.69
N LEU A 48 -4.19 -2.74 -7.44
CA LEU A 48 -4.74 -1.40 -7.49
C LEU A 48 -5.57 -1.22 -8.76
N PRO A 49 -6.65 -0.42 -8.71
CA PRO A 49 -7.32 0.02 -9.92
C PRO A 49 -6.34 0.73 -10.87
N SER A 50 -6.69 0.76 -12.15
CA SER A 50 -5.90 1.47 -13.17
C SER A 50 -5.73 2.96 -12.83
N GLY A 51 -4.68 3.56 -13.37
CA GLY A 51 -4.36 4.97 -13.13
C GLY A 51 -3.02 5.16 -12.41
N THR A 52 -2.84 6.32 -11.80
CA THR A 52 -1.66 6.65 -10.98
C THR A 52 -2.11 6.96 -9.57
N TRP A 53 -1.34 6.50 -8.60
CA TRP A 53 -1.65 6.58 -7.18
C TRP A 53 -0.49 7.23 -6.43
N ASP A 54 -0.78 8.23 -5.61
CA ASP A 54 0.22 8.90 -4.78
C ASP A 54 0.15 8.41 -3.34
N ASP A 55 1.26 7.93 -2.79
CA ASP A 55 1.38 7.70 -1.35
C ASP A 55 1.61 9.03 -0.63
N VAL A 56 0.54 9.55 -0.02
CA VAL A 56 0.57 10.85 0.66
C VAL A 56 1.24 10.79 2.04
N LEU A 57 1.49 9.60 2.59
CA LEU A 57 2.22 9.45 3.85
C LEU A 57 3.74 9.32 3.62
N ALA A 58 4.15 8.80 2.47
CA ALA A 58 5.56 8.62 2.09
C ALA A 58 6.10 9.74 1.18
N GLY A 59 5.59 10.97 1.32
CA GLY A 59 6.10 12.13 0.59
C GLY A 59 5.65 12.21 -0.87
N HIS A 60 4.43 11.76 -1.18
CA HIS A 60 3.83 11.79 -2.52
C HIS A 60 4.57 10.94 -3.55
N ARG A 61 4.99 9.73 -3.15
CA ARG A 61 5.58 8.77 -4.08
C ARG A 61 4.50 8.25 -5.03
N GLY A 62 4.73 8.41 -6.33
CA GLY A 62 3.82 7.91 -7.36
C GLY A 62 3.99 6.42 -7.64
N HIS A 63 2.86 5.74 -7.80
CA HIS A 63 2.75 4.32 -8.13
C HIS A 63 1.80 4.13 -9.31
N ALA A 64 2.13 3.23 -10.24
CA ALA A 64 1.19 2.81 -11.27
C ALA A 64 0.11 1.90 -10.67
N GLY A 65 -1.10 2.00 -11.19
CA GLY A 65 -2.17 1.05 -10.94
C GLY A 65 -1.83 -0.37 -11.44
N GLY A 66 -2.69 -1.34 -11.12
CA GLY A 66 -2.44 -2.76 -11.38
C GLY A 66 -1.66 -3.41 -10.24
N GLN A 67 -0.67 -4.25 -10.56
CA GLN A 67 0.07 -5.05 -9.57
C GLN A 67 1.20 -4.23 -8.93
N LEU A 68 0.98 -3.73 -7.71
CA LEU A 68 1.97 -2.98 -6.94
C LEU A 68 2.67 -3.90 -5.92
N PRO A 69 4.00 -4.07 -5.97
CA PRO A 69 4.74 -4.73 -4.89
C PRO A 69 4.49 -4.07 -3.53
N VAL A 70 4.08 -4.86 -2.53
CA VAL A 70 3.91 -4.36 -1.15
C VAL A 70 5.22 -3.81 -0.60
N ALA A 71 6.35 -4.43 -0.97
CA ALA A 71 7.68 -3.92 -0.64
C ALA A 71 7.93 -2.48 -1.13
N GLN A 72 7.30 -2.06 -2.23
CA GLN A 72 7.38 -0.68 -2.70
C GLN A 72 6.39 0.24 -1.99
N ALA A 73 5.16 -0.23 -1.75
CA ALA A 73 4.13 0.52 -1.03
C ALA A 73 4.54 0.81 0.42
N LEU A 74 5.17 -0.16 1.10
CA LEU A 74 5.59 -0.08 2.51
C LEU A 74 7.12 0.04 2.62
N ALA A 75 7.73 0.81 1.71
CA ALA A 75 9.19 0.96 1.66
C ALA A 75 9.74 1.79 2.84
N SER A 76 8.98 2.78 3.30
CA SER A 76 9.41 3.74 4.34
C SER A 76 8.56 3.69 5.60
N LEU A 77 7.27 3.35 5.49
CA LEU A 77 6.34 3.30 6.60
C LEU A 77 5.57 1.97 6.59
N PRO A 78 5.21 1.40 7.75
CA PRO A 78 4.39 0.20 7.85
C PRO A 78 2.90 0.57 7.69
N VAL A 79 2.59 1.52 6.81
CA VAL A 79 1.27 1.94 6.39
C VAL A 79 1.44 2.78 5.12
N ALA A 80 0.51 2.64 4.17
CA ALA A 80 0.43 3.51 3.00
C ALA A 80 -1.00 4.05 2.85
N LEU A 81 -1.09 5.31 2.41
CA LEU A 81 -2.35 5.93 2.02
C LEU A 81 -2.21 6.38 0.57
N LEU A 82 -2.71 5.55 -0.33
CA LEU A 82 -2.62 5.77 -1.77
C LEU A 82 -3.84 6.55 -2.22
N VAL A 83 -3.64 7.73 -2.81
CA VAL A 83 -4.71 8.58 -3.34
C VAL A 83 -4.63 8.57 -4.86
N ALA A 84 -5.76 8.32 -5.53
CA ALA A 84 -5.82 8.35 -6.98
C ALA A 84 -5.49 9.77 -7.47
N ARG A 85 -4.53 9.88 -8.39
CA ARG A 85 -4.19 11.15 -9.01
C ARG A 85 -5.25 11.47 -10.06
N SER A 86 -5.99 12.56 -9.87
CA SER A 86 -6.93 13.05 -10.88
C SER A 86 -6.18 13.37 -12.18
N ALA A 87 -6.74 12.95 -13.32
CA ALA A 87 -6.29 13.47 -14.61
C ALA A 87 -6.51 14.98 -14.61
N THR A 88 -5.44 15.74 -14.83
CA THR A 88 -5.49 17.21 -14.95
C THR A 88 -5.93 17.61 -16.34
#